data_AF-A0A542GAR6-F1
#
_entry.id   AF-A0A542GAR6-F1
#
_cell.length_a   1.000
_cell.length_b   1.000
_cell.length_c   1.000
_cell.angle_alpha   90.00
_cell.angle_beta   90.00
_cell.angle_gamma   90.00
#
_symmetry.space_group_name_H-M   'P 1'
#
loop_
_entity.id
_entity.type
_entity.pdbx_description
1 polymer ?
#
loop_
_entity_poly.entity_id
_entity_poly.type
_entity_poly.pdbx_seq_one_letter_code
_entity_poly.pdbx_strand_id
1 'polypeptide(L)'
;MSGARASVGHPTVIADGGYRGTGLVIPHRREPGQAELPAWKEEHNASHRKVRARVEHVFARMKSWKILRDCRLKGDGVHHAMLGIARLRNLALTG
;
A
#
# COMPACT_ATOMS: atom_id res chain seq x y z
N MET A 1 19.91 -1.54 6.72
CA MET A 1 18.78 -0.72 6.21
C MET A 1 18.32 -1.29 4.89
N SER A 2 17.00 -1.50 4.73
CA SER A 2 16.40 -2.10 3.53
C SER A 2 16.66 -1.22 2.29
N GLY A 3 17.19 -1.80 1.21
CA GLY A 3 17.45 -1.13 -0.07
C GLY A 3 16.21 -0.57 -0.78
N ALA A 4 15.00 -0.80 -0.23
CA ALA A 4 13.74 -0.24 -0.72
C ALA A 4 13.73 1.29 -0.83
N ARG A 5 14.49 2.00 0.02
CA ARG A 5 14.55 3.46 -0.03
C ARG A 5 15.37 4.00 -1.20
N ALA A 6 16.29 3.19 -1.74
CA ALA A 6 17.13 3.56 -2.88
C ALA A 6 16.51 3.16 -4.23
N SER A 7 15.60 2.18 -4.24
CA SER A 7 14.93 1.69 -5.45
C SER A 7 13.60 2.38 -5.76
N VAL A 8 13.11 3.22 -4.85
CA VAL A 8 11.86 3.98 -4.99
C VAL A 8 12.25 5.45 -5.05
N GLY A 9 11.92 6.15 -6.15
CA GLY A 9 12.30 7.57 -6.39
C GLY A 9 11.65 8.57 -5.42
N HIS A 10 11.13 9.70 -5.92
CA HIS A 10 10.16 10.53 -5.18
C HIS A 10 8.75 10.11 -5.61
N PRO A 11 8.21 8.98 -5.10
CA PRO A 11 6.86 8.57 -5.47
C PRO A 11 5.87 9.54 -4.82
N THR A 12 4.82 9.89 -5.57
CA THR A 12 3.61 10.43 -4.94
C THR A 12 3.07 9.36 -4.00
N VAL A 13 3.09 9.63 -2.70
CA VAL A 13 2.60 8.70 -1.68
C VAL A 13 1.11 8.94 -1.48
N ILE A 14 0.33 7.90 -1.79
CA ILE A 14 -1.12 7.84 -1.59
C ILE A 14 -1.39 7.10 -0.29
N ALA A 15 -2.17 7.70 0.59
CA ALA A 15 -2.45 7.19 1.93
C ALA A 15 -3.96 7.11 2.21
N ASP A 16 -4.36 6.33 3.21
CA ASP A 16 -5.74 6.30 3.65
C ASP A 16 -6.10 7.56 4.49
N GLY A 17 -7.40 7.74 4.75
CA GLY A 17 -7.93 8.91 5.45
C GLY A 17 -7.50 9.05 6.92
N GLY A 18 -6.81 8.07 7.50
CA GLY A 18 -6.18 8.12 8.81
C GLY A 18 -4.90 8.95 8.84
N TYR A 19 -4.24 9.16 7.69
CA TYR A 19 -3.03 9.97 7.57
C TYR A 19 -3.32 11.46 7.37
N ARG A 20 -4.43 11.95 7.91
CA ARG A 20 -4.79 13.37 7.83
C ARG A 20 -3.72 14.24 8.51
N GLY A 21 -3.39 15.37 7.91
CA GLY A 21 -2.39 16.32 8.44
C GLY A 21 -0.93 16.01 8.09
N THR A 22 -0.66 14.97 7.30
CA THR A 22 0.71 14.55 6.94
C THR A 22 1.21 15.10 5.61
N GLY A 23 0.37 15.82 4.85
CA GLY A 23 0.69 16.31 3.50
C GLY A 23 0.65 15.23 2.41
N LEU A 24 0.31 13.98 2.76
CA LEU A 24 0.13 12.89 1.81
C LEU A 24 -1.14 13.05 0.98
N VAL A 25 -1.16 12.44 -0.20
CA VAL A 25 -2.37 12.39 -1.05
C VAL A 25 -3.37 11.43 -0.40
N ILE A 26 -4.50 11.95 0.08
CA ILE A 26 -5.55 11.19 0.78
C ILE A 26 -6.92 11.45 0.14
N PRO A 27 -7.93 10.58 0.36
CA PRO A 27 -9.28 10.81 -0.15
C PRO A 27 -9.91 12.07 0.46
N HIS A 28 -10.64 12.82 -0.36
CA HIS A 28 -11.46 13.95 0.07
C HIS A 28 -12.61 13.47 0.94
N ARG A 29 -12.84 14.16 2.06
CA ARG A 29 -13.98 13.92 2.96
C ARG A 29 -14.96 15.08 2.88
N ARG A 30 -16.23 14.79 3.13
CA ARG A 30 -17.26 15.82 3.32
C ARG A 30 -17.04 16.53 4.65
N GLU A 31 -17.16 17.84 4.64
CA GLU A 31 -17.17 18.64 5.87
C GLU A 31 -18.52 18.50 6.60
N PRO A 32 -18.59 18.78 7.91
CA PRO A 32 -19.85 18.84 8.63
C PRO A 32 -20.84 19.79 7.94
N GLY A 33 -22.06 19.32 7.68
CA GLY A 33 -23.11 20.09 6.98
C GLY A 33 -23.01 20.07 5.45
N GLN A 34 -21.98 19.47 4.87
CA GLN A 34 -21.86 19.30 3.43
C GLN A 34 -22.55 18.01 2.97
N ALA A 35 -23.59 18.15 2.15
CA ALA A 35 -24.34 17.00 1.62
C ALA A 35 -23.48 16.15 0.66
N GLU A 36 -22.82 16.80 -0.30
CA GLU A 36 -22.06 16.14 -1.37
C GLU A 36 -20.71 16.80 -1.65
N LEU A 37 -19.78 15.99 -2.17
CA LEU A 37 -18.50 16.49 -2.66
C LEU A 37 -18.67 17.09 -4.07
N PRO A 38 -17.95 18.17 -4.40
CA PRO A 38 -17.77 18.60 -5.78
C PRO A 38 -17.35 17.43 -6.68
N ALA A 39 -17.86 17.39 -7.91
CA ALA A 39 -17.67 16.28 -8.85
C ALA A 39 -16.20 15.87 -9.03
N TRP A 40 -15.28 16.84 -9.12
CA TRP A 40 -13.84 16.57 -9.26
C TRP A 40 -13.22 15.87 -8.03
N LYS A 41 -13.72 16.16 -6.82
CA LYS A 41 -13.28 15.49 -5.58
C LYS A 41 -13.79 14.06 -5.54
N GLU A 42 -15.01 13.83 -6.00
CA GLU A 42 -15.59 12.48 -6.09
C GLU A 42 -14.88 11.63 -7.16
N GLU A 43 -14.54 12.23 -8.30
CA GLU A 43 -13.74 11.57 -9.35
C GLU A 43 -12.34 11.22 -8.86
N HIS A 44 -11.66 12.14 -8.17
CA HIS A 44 -10.38 11.84 -7.53
C HIS A 44 -10.52 10.71 -6.49
N ASN A 45 -11.56 10.73 -5.65
CA ASN A 45 -11.84 9.64 -4.72
C ASN A 45 -12.09 8.29 -5.43
N ALA A 46 -12.73 8.30 -6.60
CA ALA A 46 -12.92 7.09 -7.41
C ALA A 46 -11.59 6.53 -7.92
N SER A 47 -10.68 7.40 -8.41
CA SER A 47 -9.32 7.02 -8.77
C SER A 47 -8.56 6.43 -7.58
N HIS A 48 -8.63 7.10 -6.43
CA HIS A 48 -8.00 6.67 -5.19
C HIS A 48 -8.51 5.30 -4.72
N ARG A 49 -9.82 5.05 -4.82
CA ARG A 49 -10.45 3.75 -4.50
C ARG A 49 -9.95 2.63 -5.41
N LYS A 50 -9.78 2.89 -6.72
CA LYS A 50 -9.24 1.89 -7.68
C LYS A 50 -7.81 1.47 -7.32
N VAL A 51 -6.94 2.43 -6.97
CA VAL A 51 -5.57 2.13 -6.55
C VAL A 51 -5.57 1.32 -5.25
N ARG A 52 -6.33 1.78 -4.26
CA ARG A 52 -6.44 1.10 -2.95
C ARG A 52 -6.93 -0.33 -3.10
N ALA A 53 -7.98 -0.58 -3.89
CA ALA A 53 -8.52 -1.92 -4.10
C ALA A 53 -7.47 -2.90 -4.66
N ARG A 54 -6.63 -2.46 -5.61
CA ARG A 54 -5.55 -3.31 -6.17
C ARG A 54 -4.51 -3.65 -5.11
N VAL A 55 -4.07 -2.66 -4.35
CA VAL A 55 -3.07 -2.84 -3.28
C VAL A 55 -3.61 -3.75 -2.17
N GLU A 56 -4.84 -3.51 -1.72
CA GLU A 56 -5.51 -4.33 -0.71
C GLU A 56 -5.73 -5.76 -1.19
N HIS A 57 -6.06 -5.98 -2.46
CA HIS A 57 -6.20 -7.33 -3.02
C HIS A 57 -4.86 -8.09 -2.98
N VAL A 58 -3.76 -7.43 -3.35
CA VAL A 58 -2.41 -8.02 -3.24
C VAL A 58 -2.11 -8.35 -1.78
N PHE A 59 -2.34 -7.42 -0.84
CA PHE A 59 -2.12 -7.68 0.58
C PHE A 59 -3.02 -8.78 1.14
N ALA A 60 -4.28 -8.87 0.71
CA ALA A 60 -5.18 -9.94 1.10
C ALA A 60 -4.66 -11.31 0.64
N ARG A 61 -4.17 -11.39 -0.60
CA ARG A 61 -3.53 -12.61 -1.13
C ARG A 61 -2.21 -12.94 -0.42
N MET A 62 -1.43 -11.94 -0.05
CA MET A 62 -0.22 -12.15 0.75
C MET A 62 -0.54 -12.65 2.17
N LYS A 63 -1.61 -12.14 2.80
CA LYS A 63 -2.06 -12.58 4.13
C LYS A 63 -2.53 -14.06 4.15
N SER A 64 -2.91 -14.63 3.00
CA SER A 64 -3.29 -16.04 2.92
C SER A 64 -2.09 -16.99 2.90
N TRP A 65 -0.89 -16.50 2.57
CA TRP A 65 0.32 -17.34 2.51
C TRP A 65 0.82 -17.64 3.92
N LYS A 66 0.89 -18.93 4.25
CA LYS A 66 1.28 -19.44 5.58
C LYS A 66 2.61 -18.87 6.06
N ILE A 67 3.63 -18.80 5.19
CA ILE A 67 4.93 -18.18 5.51
C ILE A 67 4.76 -16.72 5.97
N LEU A 68 4.02 -15.90 5.24
CA LEU A 68 3.84 -14.49 5.60
C LEU A 68 2.98 -14.31 6.86
N ARG A 69 2.00 -15.18 7.06
CA ARG A 69 1.19 -15.22 8.29
C ARG A 69 2.04 -15.58 9.51
N ASP A 70 2.88 -16.60 9.38
CA ASP A 70 3.75 -17.10 10.45
C ASP A 70 4.87 -16.09 10.77
N CYS A 71 5.38 -15.39 9.75
CA CYS A 71 6.35 -14.30 9.89
C CYS A 71 5.77 -13.06 10.59
N ARG A 72 4.49 -12.73 10.39
CA ARG A 72 3.81 -11.64 11.11
C ARG A 72 3.70 -11.91 12.61
N LEU A 73 3.63 -13.17 13.01
CA LEU A 73 3.50 -13.59 14.40
C LEU A 73 4.86 -13.79 15.10
N LYS A 74 5.98 -13.62 14.40
CA LYS A 74 7.33 -13.87 14.91
C LYS A 74 8.31 -12.76 14.52
N GLY A 75 8.55 -11.81 15.43
CA GLY A 75 9.70 -10.86 15.40
C GLY A 75 10.14 -10.38 14.01
N ASP A 76 11.43 -10.50 13.70
CA ASP A 76 12.03 -10.14 12.40
C ASP A 76 11.58 -11.01 11.20
N GLY A 77 10.60 -11.89 11.37
CA GLY A 77 10.14 -12.82 10.35
C GLY A 77 9.69 -12.13 9.06
N VAL A 78 9.11 -10.93 9.16
CA VAL A 78 8.70 -10.14 7.98
C VAL A 78 9.92 -9.74 7.13
N HIS A 79 11.04 -9.40 7.76
CA HIS A 79 12.28 -9.04 7.05
C HIS A 79 12.83 -10.23 6.27
N HIS A 80 12.87 -11.42 6.88
CA HIS A 80 13.33 -12.64 6.23
C HIS A 80 12.40 -13.11 5.10
N ALA A 81 11.07 -13.01 5.27
CA ALA A 81 10.13 -13.36 4.21
C ALA A 81 10.22 -12.41 3.01
N MET A 82 10.38 -11.10 3.26
CA MET A 82 10.60 -10.10 2.21
C MET A 82 11.88 -10.40 1.41
N LEU A 83 12.99 -10.73 2.09
CA LEU A 83 14.24 -11.14 1.44
C LEU A 83 14.04 -12.41 0.60
N GLY A 84 13.33 -13.41 1.13
CA GLY A 84 13.03 -14.65 0.40
C GLY A 84 12.21 -14.41 -0.87
N ILE A 85 11.14 -13.60 -0.78
CA ILE A 85 10.30 -13.26 -1.93
C ILE A 85 11.07 -12.47 -2.99
N ALA A 86 11.87 -11.48 -2.58
CA ALA A 86 12.70 -10.70 -3.49
C ALA A 86 13.70 -11.60 -4.25
N ARG A 87 14.32 -12.55 -3.54
CA ARG A 87 15.29 -13.49 -4.12
C ARG A 87 14.63 -14.42 -5.14
N LEU A 88 13.47 -14.99 -4.81
CA LEU A 88 12.70 -15.86 -5.71
C LEU A 88 12.21 -15.12 -6.95
N ARG A 89 11.74 -13.87 -6.81
CA ARG A 89 11.32 -13.05 -7.94
C ARG A 89 12.49 -12.68 -8.85
N ASN A 90 13.64 -12.32 -8.30
CA ASN A 90 14.82 -12.02 -9.11
C ASN A 90 15.26 -13.25 -9.89
N LEU A 91 15.31 -14.43 -9.26
CA LEU A 91 15.62 -15.68 -9.95
C LEU A 91 14.66 -15.98 -11.11
N ALA A 92 13.36 -15.74 -10.94
CA ALA A 92 12.35 -15.93 -11.99
C ALA A 92 12.44 -14.91 -13.14
N LEU A 93 13.13 -13.79 -12.95
CA LEU A 93 13.34 -12.76 -13.98
C LEU A 93 14.68 -12.90 -14.69
N THR A 94 15.67 -13.53 -14.05
CA THR A 94 17.02 -13.74 -14.59
C THR A 94 17.26 -15.16 -15.11
N GLY A 95 16.29 -16.06 -14.93
CA GLY A 95 16.30 -17.44 -15.45
C GLY A 95 15.59 -17.55 -16.78
#